data_AF-X1QCM0-F1
#
_entry.id   AF-X1QCM0-F1
#
_cell.length_a   1.000
_cell.length_b   1.000
_cell.length_c   1.000
_cell.angle_alpha   90.00
_cell.angle_beta   90.00
_cell.angle_gamma   90.00
#
_symmetry.space_group_name_H-M   'P 1'
#
loop_
_entity.id
_entity.type
_entity.pdbx_description
1 polymer ?
#
loop_
_entity_poly.entity_id
_entity_poly.type
_entity_poly.pdbx_seq_one_letter_code
_entity_poly.pdbx_strand_id
1 'polypeptide(L)'
;LGTTYYWRVDEVNEAETTTTWQSDIWNFTTHDHIIVDDFEDYNDYPPNEIWFTWVDGYGVSTNGATVGYPAPDFLAGEHYVETAIVHGGSQSMPFFYDNTGAAAYSEGKRTFAVPQDWTAI
;
A
#
# COMPACT_ATOMS: atom_id res chain seq x y z
N LEU A 1 -10.78 16.32 5.33
CA LEU A 1 -9.64 15.96 4.46
C LEU A 1 -9.09 17.27 3.91
N GLY A 2 -7.77 17.41 3.79
CA GLY A 2 -7.11 18.69 3.50
C GLY A 2 -7.23 19.73 4.62
N THR A 3 -7.70 19.34 5.80
CA THR A 3 -7.99 20.27 6.90
C THR A 3 -6.80 20.33 7.84
N THR A 4 -6.28 21.53 8.08
CA THR A 4 -5.27 21.80 9.10
C THR A 4 -5.93 21.99 10.45
N TYR A 5 -5.56 21.17 11.42
CA TYR A 5 -5.99 21.25 12.80
C TYR A 5 -4.89 21.88 13.62
N TYR A 6 -5.28 22.73 14.56
CA TYR A 6 -4.38 23.41 15.49
C TYR A 6 -4.71 22.95 16.90
N TRP A 7 -3.69 22.67 17.69
CA TRP A 7 -3.85 22.24 19.07
C TRP A 7 -2.65 22.65 19.90
N ARG A 8 -2.81 22.62 21.21
CA ARG A 8 -1.74 22.84 22.18
C ARG A 8 -2.01 22.02 23.42
N VAL A 9 -1.01 21.88 24.28
CA VAL A 9 -1.15 21.26 25.60
C VAL A 9 -1.01 22.35 26.65
N ASP A 10 -1.98 22.42 27.57
CA ASP A 10 -1.92 23.28 28.74
C ASP A 10 -1.67 22.38 29.97
N GLU A 11 -0.53 22.55 30.63
CA GLU A 11 -0.25 21.93 31.93
C GLU A 11 -0.95 22.73 33.03
N VAL A 12 -1.67 22.07 33.94
CA VAL A 12 -2.45 22.72 35.00
C VAL A 12 -2.00 22.23 36.38
N ASN A 13 -1.68 23.17 37.28
CA ASN A 13 -1.34 22.89 38.68
C ASN A 13 -1.91 23.97 39.61
N GLU A 14 -2.98 23.65 40.34
CA GLU A 14 -3.67 24.60 41.23
C GLU A 14 -2.87 24.95 42.51
N ALA A 15 -1.79 24.23 42.81
CA ALA A 15 -0.96 24.50 43.99
C ALA A 15 0.05 25.65 43.80
N GLU A 16 0.27 26.07 42.56
CA GLU A 16 1.24 27.10 42.18
C GLU A 16 0.57 28.47 41.96
N THR A 17 1.35 29.55 42.05
CA THR A 17 0.81 30.91 41.80
C THR A 17 0.46 31.16 40.34
N THR A 18 1.25 30.59 39.42
CA THR A 18 0.84 30.42 38.02
C THR A 18 0.25 29.03 37.91
N THR A 19 -1.04 28.92 37.67
CA THR A 19 -1.75 27.63 37.72
C THR A 19 -1.81 26.93 36.37
N THR A 20 -1.35 27.57 35.29
CA THR A 20 -1.42 27.01 33.93
C THR A 20 -0.22 27.43 33.09
N TRP A 21 0.43 26.48 32.42
CA TRP A 21 1.49 26.71 31.45
C TRP A 21 1.08 26.18 30.08
N GLN A 22 1.08 27.07 29.10
CA GLN A 22 0.68 26.75 27.72
C GLN A 22 1.91 26.35 26.92
N SER A 23 1.81 25.25 26.16
CA SER A 23 2.80 24.90 25.15
C SER A 23 2.68 25.80 23.92
N ASP A 24 3.64 25.64 23.00
CA ASP A 24 3.48 26.13 21.63
C ASP A 24 2.23 25.52 20.97
N ILE A 25 1.66 26.26 20.02
CA ILE A 25 0.57 25.76 19.17
C ILE A 25 1.18 24.87 18.09
N TRP A 26 0.75 23.61 18.06
CA TRP A 26 1.10 22.63 17.04
C TRP A 26 -0.02 22.50 16.01
N ASN A 27 0.32 22.00 14.83
CA ASN A 27 -0.66 21.74 13.79
C ASN A 27 -0.34 20.47 13.01
N PHE A 28 -1.39 19.88 12.42
CA PHE A 28 -1.24 18.83 11.41
C PHE A 28 -2.32 19.01 10.34
N THR A 29 -2.03 18.61 9.11
CA THR A 29 -2.99 18.62 8.01
C THR A 29 -3.41 17.20 7.68
N THR A 30 -4.71 16.96 7.63
CA THR A 30 -5.25 15.67 7.17
C THR A 30 -5.08 15.56 5.66
N HIS A 31 -4.47 14.50 5.15
CA HIS A 31 -4.50 14.18 3.72
C HIS A 31 -5.70 13.28 3.41
N ASP A 32 -6.22 13.37 2.19
CA ASP A 32 -7.34 12.53 1.74
C ASP A 32 -6.88 11.08 1.56
N HIS A 33 -5.85 10.95 0.74
CA HIS A 33 -5.06 9.75 0.54
C HIS A 33 -3.67 10.17 0.12
N ILE A 34 -2.69 9.29 0.32
CA ILE A 34 -1.41 9.35 -0.37
C ILE A 34 -1.43 8.25 -1.43
N ILE A 35 -0.99 8.58 -2.64
CA ILE A 35 -0.75 7.56 -3.67
C ILE A 35 0.65 7.03 -3.38
N VAL A 36 0.74 5.74 -3.10
CA VAL A 36 2.00 5.01 -3.01
C VAL A 36 2.05 4.13 -4.25
N ASP A 37 3.04 4.38 -5.11
CA ASP A 37 3.21 3.71 -6.40
C ASP A 37 4.70 3.52 -6.69
N ASP A 38 5.04 2.66 -7.65
CA ASP A 38 6.40 2.31 -8.06
C ASP A 38 7.34 1.93 -6.87
N PHE A 39 6.76 1.34 -5.82
CA PHE A 39 7.47 1.06 -4.57
C PHE A 39 8.05 -0.35 -4.48
N GLU A 40 7.84 -1.17 -5.51
CA GLU A 40 8.40 -2.49 -5.65
C GLU A 40 9.06 -2.73 -7.01
N ASP A 41 10.05 -3.61 -7.00
CA ASP A 41 10.77 -4.06 -8.19
C ASP A 41 10.23 -5.39 -8.73
N TYR A 42 8.91 -5.66 -8.58
CA TYR A 42 8.32 -6.89 -9.11
C TYR A 42 8.54 -6.98 -10.62
N ASN A 43 8.73 -8.17 -11.18
CA ASN A 43 8.97 -8.36 -12.61
C ASN A 43 8.69 -9.82 -13.02
N ASP A 44 9.22 -10.26 -14.16
CA ASP A 44 9.06 -11.63 -14.65
C ASP A 44 10.16 -12.61 -14.20
N TYR A 45 11.15 -12.12 -13.45
CA TYR A 45 12.41 -12.81 -13.24
C TYR A 45 12.76 -13.00 -11.75
N PRO A 46 13.45 -14.11 -11.41
CA PRO A 46 13.99 -14.30 -10.07
C PRO A 46 14.91 -13.16 -9.61
N PRO A 47 14.83 -12.71 -8.34
CA PRO A 47 13.97 -13.23 -7.26
C PRO A 47 12.65 -12.43 -7.09
N ASN A 48 12.33 -11.55 -8.02
CA ASN A 48 11.27 -10.55 -7.87
C ASN A 48 10.06 -10.88 -8.75
N GLU A 49 9.86 -12.14 -9.11
CA GLU A 49 8.69 -12.51 -9.89
C GLU A 49 7.42 -12.01 -9.20
N ILE A 50 6.45 -11.55 -9.97
CA ILE A 50 5.27 -10.87 -9.44
C ILE A 50 4.51 -11.70 -8.38
N TRP A 51 4.37 -13.01 -8.56
CA TRP A 51 3.76 -13.93 -7.57
C TRP A 51 4.67 -14.25 -6.38
N PHE A 52 5.99 -14.06 -6.50
CA PHE A 52 6.91 -14.24 -5.38
C PHE A 52 6.91 -12.97 -4.51
N THR A 53 6.68 -11.82 -5.16
CA THR A 53 6.54 -10.53 -4.53
C THR A 53 5.22 -10.38 -3.77
N TRP A 54 4.12 -10.87 -4.35
CA TRP A 54 2.76 -10.74 -3.83
C TRP A 54 2.12 -12.10 -3.55
N VAL A 55 1.62 -12.26 -2.32
CA VAL A 55 0.75 -13.38 -1.95
C VAL A 55 -0.67 -13.06 -2.42
N ASP A 56 -1.27 -13.95 -3.20
CA ASP A 56 -2.62 -13.82 -3.75
C ASP A 56 -3.53 -14.98 -3.30
N GLY A 57 -4.50 -15.37 -4.14
CA GLY A 57 -5.41 -16.48 -3.90
C GLY A 57 -4.82 -17.87 -4.11
N TYR A 58 -3.60 -17.99 -4.64
CA TYR A 58 -2.99 -19.29 -4.89
C TYR A 58 -2.80 -20.07 -3.58
N GLY A 59 -3.47 -21.22 -3.47
CA GLY A 59 -3.46 -22.05 -2.27
C GLY A 59 -4.34 -21.54 -1.11
N VAL A 60 -5.07 -20.42 -1.28
CA VAL A 60 -5.95 -19.82 -0.28
C VAL A 60 -7.37 -19.71 -0.85
N SER A 61 -8.18 -20.75 -0.70
CA SER A 61 -9.50 -20.85 -1.34
C SER A 61 -10.52 -19.78 -0.92
N THR A 62 -10.26 -19.04 0.15
CA THR A 62 -11.09 -17.90 0.59
C THR A 62 -10.69 -16.57 -0.05
N ASN A 63 -9.56 -16.53 -0.75
CA ASN A 63 -9.05 -15.38 -1.48
C ASN A 63 -9.18 -15.62 -2.99
N GLY A 64 -10.03 -14.84 -3.65
CA GLY A 64 -10.29 -14.91 -5.09
C GLY A 64 -9.31 -14.12 -5.95
N ALA A 65 -8.24 -13.57 -5.37
CA ALA A 65 -7.26 -12.76 -6.11
C ALA A 65 -6.32 -13.61 -6.97
N THR A 66 -5.94 -13.08 -8.13
CA THR A 66 -4.78 -13.53 -8.89
C THR A 66 -3.94 -12.33 -9.23
N VAL A 67 -2.67 -12.33 -8.83
CA VAL A 67 -1.72 -11.24 -9.07
C VAL A 67 -0.76 -11.65 -10.18
N GLY A 68 -0.75 -10.86 -11.26
CA GLY A 68 -0.05 -11.21 -12.50
C GLY A 68 -0.87 -12.10 -13.43
N TYR A 69 -0.43 -12.20 -14.68
CA TYR A 69 -0.97 -13.17 -15.63
C TYR A 69 -0.54 -14.58 -15.23
N PRO A 70 -1.46 -15.55 -15.04
CA PRO A 70 -1.11 -16.84 -14.47
C PRO A 70 -0.38 -17.80 -15.44
N ALA A 71 -0.49 -17.57 -16.75
CA ALA A 71 0.06 -18.47 -17.77
C ALA A 71 0.39 -17.74 -19.10
N PRO A 72 1.31 -16.77 -19.11
CA PRO A 72 1.74 -16.10 -20.32
C PRO A 72 2.54 -17.03 -21.24
N ASP A 73 2.39 -16.84 -22.54
CA ASP A 73 3.23 -17.41 -23.58
C ASP A 73 4.49 -16.55 -23.82
N PHE A 74 5.57 -16.87 -23.12
CA PHE A 74 6.87 -16.19 -23.31
C PHE A 74 7.43 -16.29 -24.73
N LEU A 75 7.07 -17.33 -25.49
CA LEU A 75 7.51 -17.45 -26.89
C LEU A 75 6.78 -16.46 -27.80
N ALA A 76 5.56 -16.06 -27.41
CA ALA A 76 4.81 -14.99 -28.03
C ALA A 76 5.16 -13.58 -27.48
N GLY A 77 6.07 -13.49 -26.50
CA GLY A 77 6.44 -12.23 -25.86
C GLY A 77 5.44 -11.75 -24.81
N GLU A 78 4.62 -12.65 -24.26
CA GLU A 78 3.78 -12.33 -23.10
C GLU A 78 4.60 -12.33 -21.80
N HIS A 79 4.06 -11.65 -20.80
CA HIS A 79 4.71 -11.37 -19.52
C HIS A 79 3.76 -11.71 -18.37
N TYR A 80 4.30 -11.92 -17.18
CA TYR A 80 3.48 -12.03 -15.96
C TYR A 80 2.97 -10.66 -15.51
N VAL A 81 3.75 -9.61 -15.78
CA VAL A 81 3.38 -8.20 -15.58
C VAL A 81 2.63 -7.64 -16.79
N GLU A 82 1.85 -6.55 -16.60
CA GLU A 82 1.21 -5.81 -17.70
C GLU A 82 2.19 -4.78 -18.25
N THR A 83 2.41 -4.77 -19.56
CA THR A 83 3.41 -3.92 -20.23
C THR A 83 2.81 -2.97 -21.27
N ALA A 84 1.52 -3.12 -21.60
CA ALA A 84 0.80 -2.27 -22.52
C ALA A 84 -0.09 -1.24 -21.81
N ILE A 85 -0.80 -1.62 -20.74
CA ILE A 85 -1.67 -0.73 -19.96
C ILE A 85 -0.94 -0.30 -18.68
N VAL A 86 -0.12 0.75 -18.81
CA VAL A 86 0.82 1.18 -17.78
C VAL A 86 0.55 2.64 -17.38
N HIS A 87 0.51 2.92 -16.07
CA HIS A 87 0.28 4.24 -15.51
C HIS A 87 1.56 4.79 -14.84
N GLY A 88 2.66 4.83 -15.60
CA GLY A 88 4.00 5.20 -15.11
C GLY A 88 4.98 4.03 -15.19
N GLY A 89 6.28 4.32 -15.38
CA GLY A 89 7.29 3.26 -15.50
C GLY A 89 7.16 2.39 -16.76
N SER A 90 7.59 1.13 -16.65
CA SER A 90 7.60 0.15 -17.76
C SER A 90 6.53 -0.92 -17.65
N GLN A 91 5.80 -0.98 -16.53
CA GLN A 91 4.87 -2.05 -16.23
C GLN A 91 3.82 -1.61 -15.21
N SER A 92 2.72 -2.36 -15.13
CA SER A 92 1.75 -2.26 -14.05
C SER A 92 1.44 -3.66 -13.49
N MET A 93 0.89 -3.71 -12.28
CA MET A 93 0.52 -4.97 -11.63
C MET A 93 -0.87 -5.43 -12.13
N PRO A 94 -0.98 -6.55 -12.87
CA PRO A 94 -2.29 -7.13 -13.17
C PRO A 94 -2.93 -7.66 -11.90
N PHE A 95 -4.20 -7.33 -11.68
CA PHE A 95 -4.98 -7.83 -10.55
C PHE A 95 -6.32 -8.36 -11.06
N PHE A 96 -6.55 -9.66 -10.92
CA PHE A 96 -7.81 -10.31 -11.24
C PHE A 96 -8.50 -10.75 -9.95
N TYR A 97 -9.83 -10.80 -10.01
CA TYR A 97 -10.64 -11.24 -8.87
C TYR A 97 -11.77 -12.15 -9.33
N ASP A 98 -12.01 -13.23 -8.57
CA ASP A 98 -13.19 -14.08 -8.69
C ASP A 98 -13.67 -14.50 -7.29
N ASN A 99 -14.71 -13.82 -6.79
CA ASN A 99 -15.33 -14.12 -5.51
C ASN A 99 -16.50 -15.11 -5.66
N THR A 100 -16.31 -16.17 -6.44
CA THR A 100 -17.25 -17.28 -6.54
C THR A 100 -16.79 -18.48 -5.69
N GLY A 101 -17.73 -19.39 -5.39
CA GLY A 101 -17.43 -20.59 -4.59
C GLY A 101 -17.09 -20.25 -3.14
N ALA A 102 -15.87 -20.59 -2.72
CA ALA A 102 -15.40 -20.41 -1.34
C ALA A 102 -14.71 -19.05 -1.10
N ALA A 103 -14.42 -18.30 -2.15
CA ALA A 103 -13.75 -17.01 -2.06
C ALA A 103 -14.69 -15.95 -1.45
N ALA A 104 -14.26 -15.35 -0.35
CA ALA A 104 -15.02 -14.32 0.37
C ALA A 104 -14.42 -12.91 0.21
N TYR A 105 -13.17 -12.82 -0.25
CA TYR A 105 -12.45 -11.58 -0.49
C TYR A 105 -11.43 -11.78 -1.61
N SER A 106 -10.88 -10.68 -2.14
CA SER A 106 -9.77 -10.71 -3.10
C SER A 106 -8.73 -9.69 -2.65
N GLU A 107 -7.58 -10.17 -2.18
CA GLU A 107 -6.50 -9.35 -1.64
C GLU A 107 -5.15 -9.84 -2.17
N GLY A 108 -4.33 -8.92 -2.66
CA GLY A 108 -2.90 -9.14 -2.87
C GLY A 108 -2.14 -8.58 -1.66
N LYS A 109 -1.22 -9.36 -1.10
CA LYS A 109 -0.48 -8.99 0.12
C LYS A 109 1.02 -9.15 -0.05
N ARG A 110 1.77 -8.11 0.32
CA ARG A 110 3.22 -8.13 0.46
C ARG A 110 3.63 -7.78 1.89
N THR A 111 4.67 -8.43 2.38
CA THR A 111 5.31 -8.07 3.66
C THR A 111 6.71 -7.57 3.39
N PHE A 112 7.00 -6.33 3.79
CA PHE A 112 8.35 -5.76 3.70
C PHE A 112 9.20 -6.24 4.87
N ALA A 113 10.46 -6.60 4.59
CA ALA A 113 11.42 -6.96 5.63
C ALA A 113 11.81 -5.78 6.52
N VAL A 114 11.73 -4.56 5.98
CA VAL A 114 12.01 -3.29 6.67
C VAL A 114 10.77 -2.40 6.61
N PRO A 115 10.36 -1.76 7.72
CA PRO A 115 9.27 -0.79 7.71
C PRO A 115 9.50 0.31 6.67
N GLN A 116 8.45 0.65 5.93
CA GLN A 116 8.47 1.73 4.94
C GLN A 116 7.88 3.00 5.55
N ASP A 117 8.48 4.16 5.25
CA ASP A 117 7.97 5.46 5.65
C ASP A 117 7.44 6.20 4.42
N TRP A 118 6.12 6.32 4.36
CA TRP A 118 5.39 6.97 3.27
C TRP A 118 4.95 8.39 3.62
N THR A 119 5.40 8.93 4.75
CA THR A 119 4.97 10.26 5.22
C THR A 119 5.76 11.41 4.57
N ALA A 120 6.79 11.09 3.78
CA ALA A 120 7.70 12.04 3.14
C ALA A 120 7.73 11.93 1.60
N ILE A 121 6.72 11.29 0.98
CA ILE A 121 6.57 11.20 -0.49
C ILE A 121 6.31 12.60 -1.07
#